data_AF-A0A7R9YJR3-F1
#
_entry.id   AF-A0A7R9YJR3-F1
#
_cell.length_a   1.000
_cell.length_b   1.000
_cell.length_c   1.000
_cell.angle_alpha   90.00
_cell.angle_beta   90.00
_cell.angle_gamma   90.00
#
_symmetry.space_group_name_H-M   'P 1'
#
loop_
_entity.id
_entity.type
_entity.pdbx_description
1 polymer ?
#
loop_
_entity_poly.entity_id
_entity_poly.type
_entity_poly.pdbx_seq_one_letter_code
_entity_poly.pdbx_strand_id
1 'polypeptide(L)'
;RVSVPGGLKSSGTAICVLSVALISALTNLLLAFLPTPVIDDVVVGKPHYPMRWAQWIVLSFMLMFVIEAVDAVSIIRPLSVAATQGMCTTAGLLLPLARGPLTWALLLIFGGLGYVLVFQRMHARKRKVAHYAQLRRTLGGLTPYEAYVKRQADMGLELLRGCAWTWSIILVEYLVSVVVYAQNANDRSPDWSFIVECALDVISKLMYASSVHELVATETAETAAERLHELHERVHDLWALSSDVFVSATAHVHHGLLSGGHSAAEGRGGELNFWAIASSSVVRLVGEASAVEWLAGTNVPLAVPVDGVTELPLPIVEAARAVSAQLRGASLPVCGGLASLVSHAWRALLVNEQARRRGQSG
;
A
#
# COMPACT_ATOMS: atom_id res chain seq x y z
N ARG A 1 26.35 4.34 3.19
CA ARG A 1 24.91 4.02 3.03
C ARG A 1 24.16 5.30 3.36
N VAL A 2 23.52 5.93 2.37
CA VAL A 2 22.71 7.13 2.62
C VAL A 2 21.41 6.66 3.27
N SER A 3 21.20 6.99 4.55
CA SER A 3 19.94 6.74 5.25
C SER A 3 18.90 7.72 4.70
N VAL A 4 17.97 7.22 3.90
CA VAL A 4 16.82 8.00 3.42
C VAL A 4 15.90 8.26 4.62
N PRO A 5 15.58 9.52 4.96
CA PRO A 5 14.67 9.85 6.06
C PRO A 5 13.31 9.16 5.86
N GLY A 6 12.77 8.52 6.91
CA GLY A 6 11.55 7.71 6.85
C GLY A 6 10.32 8.46 6.32
N GLY A 7 10.23 9.78 6.52
CA GLY A 7 9.10 10.59 6.04
C GLY A 7 8.97 10.73 4.51
N LEU A 8 10.03 10.45 3.74
CA LEU A 8 9.98 10.53 2.26
C LEU A 8 9.40 9.27 1.61
N LYS A 9 9.37 8.14 2.32
CA LYS A 9 8.92 6.84 1.76
C LYS A 9 7.39 6.75 1.64
N SER A 10 6.65 7.24 2.64
CA SER A 10 5.18 7.24 2.59
C SER A 10 4.62 8.17 1.50
N SER A 11 5.25 9.33 1.31
CA SER A 11 4.88 10.30 0.27
C SER A 11 5.04 9.73 -1.14
N GLY A 12 6.16 9.03 -1.41
CA GLY A 12 6.41 8.44 -2.73
C GLY A 12 5.41 7.34 -3.11
N THR A 13 5.04 6.49 -2.15
CA THR A 13 4.08 5.40 -2.38
C THR A 13 2.68 5.95 -2.66
N ALA A 14 2.24 6.95 -1.90
CA ALA A 14 0.96 7.63 -2.12
C ALA A 14 0.88 8.31 -3.49
N ILE A 15 1.93 9.05 -3.88
CA ILE A 15 2.03 9.68 -5.20
C ILE A 15 1.93 8.64 -6.31
N CYS A 16 2.57 7.47 -6.14
CA CYS A 16 2.50 6.41 -7.15
C CYS A 16 1.08 5.85 -7.31
N VAL A 17 0.35 5.62 -6.21
CA VAL A 17 -1.06 5.17 -6.28
C VAL A 17 -1.95 6.20 -6.94
N LEU A 18 -1.83 7.47 -6.54
CA LEU A 18 -2.59 8.56 -7.15
C LEU A 18 -2.30 8.65 -8.65
N SER A 19 -1.03 8.44 -9.04
CA SER A 19 -0.62 8.42 -10.44
C SER A 19 -1.24 7.23 -11.19
N VAL A 20 -1.23 6.02 -10.61
CA VAL A 20 -1.89 4.83 -11.19
C VAL A 20 -3.39 5.06 -11.40
N ALA A 21 -4.06 5.63 -10.40
CA ALA A 21 -5.49 5.94 -10.46
C ALA A 21 -5.80 7.02 -11.51
N LEU A 22 -5.02 8.11 -11.53
CA LEU A 22 -5.18 9.21 -12.47
C LEU A 22 -4.95 8.76 -13.91
N ILE A 23 -3.85 8.05 -14.18
CA ILE A 23 -3.56 7.47 -15.50
C ILE A 23 -4.73 6.60 -15.95
N SER A 24 -5.29 5.80 -15.04
CA SER A 24 -6.43 4.96 -15.37
C SER A 24 -7.72 5.71 -15.67
N ALA A 25 -8.06 6.68 -14.84
CA ALA A 25 -9.25 7.48 -15.03
C ALA A 25 -9.16 8.24 -16.35
N LEU A 26 -8.00 8.83 -16.65
CA LEU A 26 -7.74 9.52 -17.90
C LEU A 26 -7.82 8.58 -19.09
N THR A 27 -7.16 7.42 -19.07
CA THR A 27 -7.24 6.47 -20.19
C THR A 27 -8.68 6.00 -20.44
N ASN A 28 -9.44 5.70 -19.39
CA ASN A 28 -10.85 5.29 -19.53
C ASN A 28 -11.73 6.44 -20.05
N LEU A 29 -11.48 7.68 -19.61
CA LEU A 29 -12.17 8.87 -20.13
C LEU A 29 -11.87 9.06 -21.62
N LEU A 30 -10.60 8.92 -22.03
CA LEU A 30 -10.20 9.04 -23.43
C LEU A 30 -10.82 7.93 -24.28
N LEU A 31 -10.84 6.67 -23.79
CA LEU A 31 -11.51 5.55 -24.47
C LEU A 31 -13.03 5.74 -24.58
N ALA A 32 -13.66 6.43 -23.62
CA ALA A 32 -15.11 6.63 -23.60
C ALA A 32 -15.58 7.79 -24.49
N PHE A 33 -14.82 8.89 -24.54
CA PHE A 33 -15.26 10.13 -25.18
C PHE A 33 -14.53 10.48 -26.47
N LEU A 34 -13.34 9.92 -26.71
CA LEU A 34 -12.58 10.20 -27.93
C LEU A 34 -12.59 8.98 -28.85
N PRO A 35 -12.61 9.19 -30.18
CA PRO A 35 -12.38 8.11 -31.13
C PRO A 35 -10.93 7.63 -30.98
N THR A 36 -10.73 6.51 -30.27
CA THR A 36 -9.42 5.89 -30.14
C THR A 36 -9.17 4.89 -31.27
N PRO A 37 -7.94 4.80 -31.80
CA PRO A 37 -7.62 3.84 -32.84
C PRO A 37 -7.82 2.41 -32.34
N VAL A 38 -8.42 1.57 -33.18
CA VAL A 38 -8.52 0.12 -32.99
C VAL A 38 -7.76 -0.52 -34.15
N ILE A 39 -6.91 -1.50 -33.83
CA ILE A 39 -6.11 -2.23 -34.82
C ILE A 39 -6.56 -3.68 -34.78
N ASP A 40 -6.97 -4.26 -35.89
CA ASP A 40 -7.28 -5.69 -35.92
C ASP A 40 -6.00 -6.51 -35.95
N ASP A 41 -5.90 -7.52 -35.09
CA ASP A 41 -4.79 -8.48 -35.09
C ASP A 41 -4.80 -9.28 -36.41
N VAL A 42 -3.73 -9.18 -37.20
CA VAL A 42 -3.65 -9.81 -38.53
C VAL A 42 -3.70 -11.35 -38.45
N VAL A 43 -3.26 -11.94 -37.33
CA VAL A 43 -3.19 -13.40 -37.16
C VAL A 43 -4.52 -13.95 -36.64
N VAL A 44 -5.13 -13.27 -35.66
CA VAL A 44 -6.29 -13.80 -34.93
C VAL A 44 -7.61 -13.13 -35.35
N GLY A 45 -7.54 -11.93 -35.92
CA GLY A 45 -8.71 -11.09 -36.21
C GLY A 45 -9.33 -10.42 -34.97
N LYS A 46 -8.68 -10.53 -33.79
CA LYS A 46 -9.15 -9.86 -32.56
C LYS A 46 -8.91 -8.34 -32.66
N PRO A 47 -9.91 -7.49 -32.38
CA PRO A 47 -9.70 -6.05 -32.24
C PRO A 47 -8.74 -5.74 -31.09
N HIS A 48 -7.79 -4.85 -31.33
CA HIS A 48 -6.75 -4.49 -30.40
C HIS A 48 -6.81 -2.99 -30.09
N TYR A 49 -6.81 -2.63 -28.81
CA TYR A 49 -6.95 -1.25 -28.33
C TYR A 49 -5.59 -0.70 -27.85
N PRO A 50 -4.78 -0.04 -28.70
CA PRO A 50 -3.40 0.31 -28.37
C PRO A 50 -3.30 1.25 -27.18
N MET A 51 -4.29 2.13 -26.99
CA MET A 51 -4.36 3.07 -25.87
C MET A 51 -4.44 2.34 -24.52
N ARG A 52 -5.19 1.24 -24.44
CA ARG A 52 -5.28 0.40 -23.23
C ARG A 52 -3.96 -0.32 -22.96
N TRP A 53 -3.32 -0.85 -24.00
CA TRP A 53 -2.02 -1.49 -23.86
C TRP A 53 -0.92 -0.52 -23.45
N ALA A 54 -0.91 0.69 -24.01
CA ALA A 54 0.02 1.76 -23.60
C ALA A 54 -0.11 2.08 -22.11
N GLN A 55 -1.35 2.19 -21.62
CA GLN A 55 -1.63 2.35 -20.20
C GLN A 55 -1.09 1.15 -19.38
N TRP A 56 -1.39 -0.08 -19.78
CA TRP A 56 -0.92 -1.29 -19.07
C TRP A 56 0.61 -1.41 -19.02
N ILE A 57 1.34 -0.95 -20.04
CA ILE A 57 2.81 -0.90 -20.00
C ILE A 57 3.29 -0.01 -18.85
N VAL A 58 2.75 1.21 -18.75
CA VAL A 58 3.11 2.15 -17.67
C VAL A 58 2.69 1.60 -16.30
N LEU A 59 1.48 1.06 -16.20
CA LEU A 59 0.97 0.54 -14.93
C LEU A 59 1.72 -0.72 -14.47
N SER A 60 2.01 -1.67 -15.36
CA SER A 60 2.77 -2.87 -15.01
C SER A 60 4.16 -2.51 -14.49
N PHE A 61 4.81 -1.51 -15.08
CA PHE A 61 6.04 -0.94 -14.55
C PHE A 61 5.84 -0.34 -13.15
N MET A 62 4.90 0.59 -12.98
CA MET A 62 4.71 1.31 -11.70
C MET A 62 4.31 0.37 -10.56
N LEU A 63 3.37 -0.54 -10.79
CA LEU A 63 2.90 -1.50 -9.80
C LEU A 63 4.03 -2.42 -9.35
N MET A 64 4.79 -2.96 -10.31
CA MET A 64 5.89 -3.86 -10.00
C MET A 64 7.06 -3.12 -9.32
N PHE A 65 7.31 -1.86 -9.69
CA PHE A 65 8.28 -1.01 -9.02
C PHE A 65 7.92 -0.80 -7.54
N VAL A 66 6.67 -0.43 -7.24
CA VAL A 66 6.21 -0.24 -5.86
C VAL A 66 6.34 -1.53 -5.05
N ILE A 67 5.83 -2.65 -5.59
CA ILE A 67 5.89 -3.96 -4.93
C ILE A 67 7.33 -4.32 -4.57
N GLU A 68 8.28 -4.12 -5.49
CA GLU A 68 9.68 -4.43 -5.23
C GLU A 68 10.37 -3.38 -4.35
N ALA A 69 9.93 -2.13 -4.37
CA ALA A 69 10.51 -1.05 -3.58
C ALA A 69 10.18 -1.15 -2.09
N VAL A 70 9.05 -1.77 -1.70
CA VAL A 70 8.60 -1.87 -0.30
C VAL A 70 9.69 -2.39 0.64
N ASP A 71 10.43 -3.42 0.22
CA ASP A 71 11.46 -4.07 1.04
C ASP A 71 12.86 -4.05 0.41
N ALA A 72 13.09 -3.12 -0.54
CA ALA A 72 14.36 -3.00 -1.23
C ALA A 72 15.38 -2.12 -0.48
N VAL A 73 16.62 -2.60 -0.44
CA VAL A 73 17.77 -1.85 0.07
C VAL A 73 18.43 -0.99 -1.04
N SER A 74 18.17 -1.32 -2.30
CA SER A 74 18.72 -0.63 -3.48
C SER A 74 17.64 -0.47 -4.55
N ILE A 75 17.66 0.68 -5.25
CA ILE A 75 16.69 1.02 -6.30
C ILE A 75 16.90 0.23 -7.60
N ILE A 76 18.10 -0.31 -7.84
CA ILE A 76 18.44 -0.99 -9.10
C ILE A 76 17.57 -2.22 -9.33
N ARG A 77 17.33 -3.01 -8.27
CA ARG A 77 16.53 -4.23 -8.36
C ARG A 77 15.04 -3.95 -8.65
N PRO A 78 14.35 -3.08 -7.90
CA PRO A 78 12.98 -2.69 -8.24
C PRO A 78 12.86 -2.15 -9.66
N LEU A 79 13.81 -1.31 -10.08
CA LEU A 79 13.81 -0.73 -11.41
C LEU A 79 13.97 -1.78 -12.52
N SER A 80 14.92 -2.71 -12.38
CA SER A 80 15.14 -3.76 -13.37
C SER A 80 13.95 -4.71 -13.46
N VAL A 81 13.34 -5.05 -12.33
CA VAL A 81 12.15 -5.90 -12.27
C VAL A 81 10.94 -5.22 -12.90
N ALA A 82 10.73 -3.94 -12.60
CA ALA A 82 9.67 -3.13 -13.20
C ALA A 82 9.86 -2.96 -14.71
N ALA A 83 11.07 -2.62 -15.15
CA ALA A 83 11.41 -2.51 -16.57
C ALA A 83 11.17 -3.82 -17.32
N THR A 84 11.55 -4.95 -16.71
CA THR A 84 11.26 -6.28 -17.29
C THR A 84 9.76 -6.48 -17.49
N GLN A 85 8.93 -6.14 -16.50
CA GLN A 85 7.47 -6.27 -16.65
C GLN A 85 6.87 -5.31 -17.68
N GLY A 86 7.35 -4.07 -17.72
CA GLY A 86 6.95 -3.12 -18.76
C GLY A 86 7.26 -3.66 -20.15
N MET A 87 8.47 -4.18 -20.38
CA MET A 87 8.88 -4.79 -21.65
C MET A 87 8.05 -6.02 -22.01
N CYS A 88 7.73 -6.89 -21.05
CA CYS A 88 6.87 -8.04 -21.28
C CYS A 88 5.45 -7.62 -21.68
N THR A 89 4.90 -6.57 -21.07
CA THR A 89 3.61 -6.01 -21.46
C THR A 89 3.65 -5.36 -22.85
N THR A 90 4.77 -4.73 -23.22
CA THR A 90 4.97 -4.18 -24.57
C THR A 90 4.87 -5.25 -25.65
N ALA A 91 5.24 -6.50 -25.37
CA ALA A 91 5.07 -7.58 -26.35
C ALA A 91 3.60 -7.80 -26.75
N GLY A 92 2.67 -7.61 -25.81
CA GLY A 92 1.24 -7.65 -26.11
C GLY A 92 0.79 -6.50 -27.02
N LEU A 93 1.29 -5.27 -26.80
CA LEU A 93 1.04 -4.13 -27.70
C LEU A 93 1.50 -4.41 -29.14
N LEU A 94 2.55 -5.20 -29.32
CA LEU A 94 3.15 -5.51 -30.61
C LEU A 94 2.49 -6.68 -31.34
N LEU A 95 1.62 -7.46 -30.68
CA LEU A 95 0.91 -8.60 -31.30
C LEU A 95 0.18 -8.25 -32.61
N PRO A 96 -0.62 -7.17 -32.71
CA PRO A 96 -1.30 -6.85 -33.96
C PRO A 96 -0.34 -6.42 -35.09
N LEU A 97 0.91 -6.06 -34.76
CA LEU A 97 1.94 -5.70 -35.75
C LEU A 97 2.72 -6.93 -36.26
N ALA A 98 2.45 -8.12 -35.71
CA ALA A 98 3.08 -9.35 -36.14
C ALA A 98 2.61 -9.72 -37.56
N ARG A 99 3.54 -9.72 -38.52
CA ARG A 99 3.26 -10.04 -39.93
C ARG A 99 2.94 -11.52 -40.19
N GLY A 100 3.07 -12.39 -39.19
CA GLY A 100 2.83 -13.82 -39.35
C GLY A 100 2.70 -14.56 -38.02
N PRO A 101 2.25 -15.82 -38.07
CA PRO A 101 1.93 -16.60 -36.87
C PRO A 101 3.16 -16.89 -36.01
N LEU A 102 4.35 -17.03 -36.63
CA LEU A 102 5.58 -17.29 -35.89
C LEU A 102 6.01 -16.09 -35.04
N THR A 103 6.05 -14.89 -35.61
CA THR A 103 6.42 -13.68 -34.85
C THR A 103 5.39 -13.37 -33.77
N TRP A 104 4.11 -13.61 -34.05
CA TRP A 104 3.03 -13.52 -33.09
C TRP A 104 3.23 -14.49 -31.92
N ALA A 105 3.50 -15.77 -32.21
CA ALA A 105 3.75 -16.78 -31.18
C ALA A 105 4.99 -16.46 -30.33
N LEU A 106 6.07 -15.95 -30.94
CA LEU A 106 7.27 -15.52 -30.22
C LEU A 106 6.98 -14.36 -29.26
N LEU A 107 6.20 -13.36 -29.66
CA LEU A 107 5.76 -12.26 -28.80
C LEU A 107 4.90 -12.77 -27.64
N LEU A 108 3.96 -13.68 -27.92
CA LEU A 108 3.12 -14.30 -26.90
C LEU A 108 3.96 -15.11 -25.89
N ILE A 109 4.91 -15.92 -26.37
CA ILE A 109 5.82 -16.69 -25.51
C ILE A 109 6.68 -15.74 -24.66
N PHE A 110 7.23 -14.68 -25.25
CA PHE A 110 8.04 -13.71 -24.52
C PHE A 110 7.23 -13.02 -23.40
N GLY A 111 6.00 -12.57 -23.69
CA GLY A 111 5.09 -12.02 -22.69
C GLY A 111 4.73 -13.04 -21.60
N GLY A 112 4.43 -14.27 -22.00
CA GLY A 112 4.11 -15.39 -21.10
C GLY A 112 5.28 -15.76 -20.17
N LEU A 113 6.51 -15.78 -20.66
CA LEU A 113 7.70 -16.00 -19.84
C LEU A 113 7.88 -14.89 -18.80
N GLY A 114 7.68 -13.63 -19.19
CA GLY A 114 7.67 -12.50 -18.28
C GLY A 114 6.65 -12.63 -17.16
N TYR A 115 5.47 -13.15 -17.50
CA TYR A 115 4.42 -13.45 -16.55
C TYR A 115 4.79 -14.60 -15.59
N VAL A 116 5.42 -15.68 -16.07
CA VAL A 116 5.93 -16.77 -15.21
C VAL A 116 6.94 -16.25 -14.18
N LEU A 117 7.76 -15.25 -14.52
CA LEU A 117 8.69 -14.63 -13.57
C LEU A 117 7.97 -13.96 -12.39
N VAL A 118 6.71 -13.53 -12.54
CA VAL A 118 5.89 -13.00 -11.42
C VAL A 118 5.68 -14.09 -10.36
N PHE A 119 5.37 -15.31 -10.77
CA PHE A 119 5.19 -16.44 -9.84
C PHE A 119 6.50 -16.83 -9.16
N GLN A 120 7.62 -16.85 -9.89
CA GLN A 120 8.92 -17.10 -9.30
C GLN A 120 9.25 -16.08 -8.21
N ARG A 121 8.97 -14.79 -8.46
CA ARG A 121 9.14 -13.72 -7.46
C ARG A 121 8.21 -13.89 -6.26
N MET A 122 6.96 -14.28 -6.50
CA MET A 122 6.02 -14.60 -5.42
C MET A 122 6.54 -15.74 -4.55
N HIS A 123 7.10 -16.79 -5.15
CA HIS A 123 7.73 -17.88 -4.40
C HIS A 123 8.93 -17.40 -3.58
N ALA A 124 9.79 -16.55 -4.15
CA ALA A 124 10.93 -15.98 -3.42
C ALA A 124 10.47 -15.15 -2.21
N ARG A 125 9.43 -14.31 -2.36
CA ARG A 125 8.84 -13.53 -1.26
C ARG A 125 8.20 -14.42 -0.20
N LYS A 126 7.46 -15.46 -0.60
CA LYS A 126 6.90 -16.46 0.34
C LYS A 126 7.98 -17.12 1.20
N ARG A 127 9.13 -17.46 0.62
CA ARG A 127 10.26 -18.02 1.37
C ARG A 127 10.82 -17.03 2.39
N LYS A 128 10.93 -15.75 2.03
CA LYS A 128 11.38 -14.67 2.95
C LYS A 128 10.43 -14.52 4.13
N VAL A 129 9.12 -14.48 3.89
CA VAL A 129 8.10 -14.43 4.95
C VAL A 129 8.17 -15.67 5.85
N ALA A 130 8.27 -16.86 5.25
CA ALA A 130 8.39 -18.11 5.99
C ALA A 130 9.66 -18.17 6.87
N HIS A 131 10.77 -17.60 6.39
CA HIS A 131 12.01 -17.49 7.16
C HIS A 131 11.83 -16.65 8.43
N TYR A 132 11.20 -15.46 8.35
CA TYR A 132 10.91 -14.66 9.53
C TYR A 132 9.91 -15.33 10.48
N ALA A 133 8.94 -16.08 9.94
CA ALA A 133 8.03 -16.86 10.75
C ALA A 133 8.75 -17.99 11.52
N GLN A 134 9.77 -18.61 10.90
CA GLN A 134 10.61 -19.61 11.57
C GLN A 134 11.51 -18.97 12.62
N LEU A 135 12.14 -17.83 12.32
CA LEU A 135 13.02 -17.11 13.23
C LEU A 135 12.28 -16.72 14.53
N ARG A 136 11.04 -16.25 14.41
CA ARG A 136 10.16 -15.95 15.55
C ARG A 136 9.95 -17.15 16.46
N ARG A 137 9.83 -18.36 15.90
CA ARG A 137 9.63 -19.59 16.68
C ARG A 137 10.92 -20.02 17.38
N THR A 138 12.07 -19.87 16.72
CA THR A 138 13.36 -20.33 17.28
C THR A 138 13.90 -19.40 18.36
N LEU A 139 13.67 -18.09 18.26
CA LEU A 139 14.20 -17.10 19.20
C LEU A 139 13.20 -16.68 20.30
N GLY A 140 11.98 -17.20 20.29
CA GLY A 140 10.92 -16.80 21.22
C GLY A 140 10.34 -15.40 20.97
N GLY A 141 10.76 -14.73 19.91
CA GLY A 141 10.35 -13.37 19.57
C GLY A 141 11.08 -12.87 18.32
N LEU A 142 10.66 -11.70 17.83
CA LEU A 142 11.40 -10.94 16.82
C LEU A 142 11.80 -9.62 17.47
N THR A 143 12.97 -9.11 17.12
CA THR A 143 13.32 -7.73 17.46
C THR A 143 12.33 -6.76 16.78
N PRO A 144 12.13 -5.53 17.29
CA PRO A 144 11.25 -4.55 16.67
C PRO A 144 11.58 -4.31 15.18
N TYR A 145 12.88 -4.27 14.86
CA TYR A 145 13.35 -4.14 13.48
C TYR A 145 12.98 -5.34 12.60
N GLU A 146 13.16 -6.57 13.08
CA GLU A 146 12.79 -7.77 12.32
C GLU A 146 11.28 -7.90 12.15
N ALA A 147 10.49 -7.50 13.14
CA ALA A 147 9.04 -7.44 13.06
C ALA A 147 8.59 -6.47 11.95
N TYR A 148 9.21 -5.29 11.88
CA TYR A 148 8.99 -4.32 10.80
C TYR A 148 9.34 -4.89 9.43
N VAL A 149 10.54 -5.48 9.26
CA VAL A 149 10.95 -6.07 7.98
C VAL A 149 10.04 -7.23 7.56
N LYS A 150 9.60 -8.06 8.51
CA LYS A 150 8.61 -9.12 8.25
C LYS A 150 7.30 -8.51 7.73
N ARG A 151 6.80 -7.45 8.37
CA ARG A 151 5.56 -6.78 7.97
C ARG A 151 5.67 -6.22 6.55
N GLN A 152 6.77 -5.56 6.22
CA GLN A 152 7.04 -5.10 4.85
C GLN A 152 7.04 -6.24 3.83
N ALA A 153 7.66 -7.38 4.17
CA ALA A 153 7.66 -8.56 3.31
C ALA A 153 6.26 -9.15 3.13
N ASP A 154 5.45 -9.18 4.19
CA ASP A 154 4.04 -9.62 4.16
C ASP A 154 3.22 -8.72 3.23
N MET A 155 3.30 -7.40 3.40
CA MET A 155 2.57 -6.43 2.56
C MET A 155 2.98 -6.51 1.10
N GLY A 156 4.28 -6.57 0.81
CA GLY A 156 4.77 -6.74 -0.57
C GLY A 156 4.31 -8.07 -1.19
N LEU A 157 4.20 -9.14 -0.40
CA LEU A 157 3.66 -10.42 -0.86
C LEU A 157 2.15 -10.34 -1.15
N GLU A 158 1.37 -9.64 -0.32
CA GLU A 158 -0.07 -9.45 -0.54
C GLU A 158 -0.34 -8.64 -1.81
N LEU A 159 0.38 -7.52 -2.00
CA LEU A 159 0.31 -6.71 -3.22
C LEU A 159 0.66 -7.55 -4.46
N LEU A 160 1.75 -8.32 -4.40
CA LEU A 160 2.16 -9.19 -5.50
C LEU A 160 1.14 -10.30 -5.78
N ARG A 161 0.49 -10.84 -4.76
CA ARG A 161 -0.54 -11.87 -4.91
C ARG A 161 -1.79 -11.29 -5.57
N GLY A 162 -2.24 -10.11 -5.14
CA GLY A 162 -3.36 -9.41 -5.78
C GLY A 162 -3.08 -9.14 -7.26
N CYS A 163 -1.89 -8.63 -7.57
CA CYS A 163 -1.42 -8.38 -8.93
C CYS A 163 -1.35 -9.67 -9.78
N ALA A 164 -0.73 -10.72 -9.26
CA ALA A 164 -0.62 -12.00 -9.97
C ALA A 164 -1.99 -12.62 -10.27
N TRP A 165 -2.94 -12.50 -9.32
CA TRP A 165 -4.29 -13.02 -9.47
C TRP A 165 -5.10 -12.25 -10.53
N THR A 166 -5.10 -10.92 -10.48
CA THR A 166 -5.82 -10.10 -11.47
C THR A 166 -5.24 -10.29 -12.87
N TRP A 167 -3.90 -10.33 -12.99
CA TRP A 167 -3.22 -10.59 -14.25
C TRP A 167 -3.47 -12.01 -14.77
N SER A 168 -3.66 -13.00 -13.88
CA SER A 168 -4.07 -14.35 -14.30
C SER A 168 -5.40 -14.31 -15.03
N ILE A 169 -6.37 -13.57 -14.48
CA ILE A 169 -7.72 -13.50 -15.04
C ILE A 169 -7.71 -12.77 -16.37
N ILE A 170 -6.98 -11.65 -16.47
CA ILE A 170 -6.80 -10.91 -17.73
C ILE A 170 -6.13 -11.80 -18.79
N LEU A 171 -5.09 -12.56 -18.43
CA LEU A 171 -4.43 -13.48 -19.36
C LEU A 171 -5.37 -14.59 -19.83
N VAL A 172 -6.13 -15.20 -18.92
CA VAL A 172 -7.10 -16.25 -19.27
C VAL A 172 -8.19 -15.69 -20.17
N GLU A 173 -8.75 -14.53 -19.85
CA GLU A 173 -9.72 -13.82 -20.69
C GLU A 173 -9.14 -13.56 -22.08
N TYR A 174 -7.93 -13.04 -22.17
CA TYR A 174 -7.26 -12.76 -23.44
C TYR A 174 -7.11 -14.04 -24.28
N LEU A 175 -6.68 -15.15 -23.68
CA LEU A 175 -6.53 -16.43 -24.37
C LEU A 175 -7.88 -16.99 -24.85
N VAL A 176 -8.94 -16.86 -24.05
CA VAL A 176 -10.30 -17.24 -24.46
C VAL A 176 -10.75 -16.40 -25.65
N SER A 177 -10.54 -15.08 -25.58
CA SER A 177 -10.87 -14.16 -26.67
C SER A 177 -10.11 -14.50 -27.95
N VAL A 178 -8.81 -14.81 -27.86
CA VAL A 178 -8.02 -15.28 -29.02
C VAL A 178 -8.64 -16.51 -29.67
N VAL A 179 -9.02 -17.52 -28.89
CA VAL A 179 -9.64 -18.74 -29.42
C VAL A 179 -11.00 -18.44 -30.07
N VAL A 180 -11.83 -17.62 -29.44
CA VAL A 180 -13.16 -17.27 -29.94
C VAL A 180 -13.07 -16.49 -31.26
N TYR A 181 -12.18 -15.50 -31.36
CA TYR A 181 -11.98 -14.72 -32.58
C TYR A 181 -11.34 -15.56 -33.70
N ALA A 182 -10.37 -16.43 -33.38
CA ALA A 182 -9.80 -17.34 -34.36
C ALA A 182 -10.84 -18.31 -34.97
N GLN A 183 -11.87 -18.69 -34.21
CA GLN A 183 -12.96 -19.54 -34.68
C GLN A 183 -14.04 -18.78 -35.44
N ASN A 184 -14.26 -17.50 -35.12
CA ASN A 184 -15.36 -16.68 -35.63
C ASN A 184 -14.86 -15.43 -36.35
N ALA A 185 -13.85 -15.57 -37.22
CA ALA A 185 -13.17 -14.44 -37.89
C ALA A 185 -14.10 -13.46 -38.64
N ASN A 186 -15.35 -13.83 -38.90
CA ASN A 186 -16.33 -13.00 -39.60
C ASN A 186 -17.37 -12.32 -38.69
N ASP A 187 -17.43 -12.66 -37.39
CA ASP A 187 -18.43 -12.08 -36.49
C ASP A 187 -17.93 -10.76 -35.91
N ARG A 188 -18.58 -9.65 -36.30
CA ARG A 188 -18.34 -8.29 -35.80
C ARG A 188 -19.24 -7.94 -34.62
N SER A 189 -19.69 -8.95 -33.87
CA SER A 189 -20.48 -8.75 -32.65
C SER A 189 -19.76 -7.79 -31.68
N PRO A 190 -20.51 -7.06 -30.82
CA PRO A 190 -19.93 -6.10 -29.88
C PRO A 190 -18.82 -6.77 -29.07
N ASP A 191 -17.69 -6.09 -28.97
CA ASP A 191 -16.48 -6.63 -28.36
C ASP A 191 -16.66 -6.81 -26.85
N TRP A 192 -17.18 -7.98 -26.48
CA TRP A 192 -17.38 -8.40 -25.11
C TRP A 192 -16.04 -8.51 -24.36
N SER A 193 -14.95 -8.83 -25.07
CA SER A 193 -13.60 -8.93 -24.50
C SER A 193 -13.20 -7.57 -23.96
N PHE A 194 -13.41 -6.50 -24.73
CA PHE A 194 -13.17 -5.14 -24.26
C PHE A 194 -13.95 -4.77 -22.99
N ILE A 195 -15.23 -5.16 -22.89
CA ILE A 195 -16.08 -4.89 -21.70
C ILE A 195 -15.54 -5.63 -20.47
N VAL A 196 -15.21 -6.91 -20.62
CA VAL A 196 -14.65 -7.73 -19.53
C VAL A 196 -13.29 -7.18 -19.10
N GLU A 197 -12.43 -6.82 -20.06
CA GLU A 197 -11.15 -6.16 -19.78
C GLU A 197 -11.35 -4.85 -19.00
N CYS A 198 -12.33 -4.00 -19.36
CA CYS A 198 -12.65 -2.78 -18.59
C CYS A 198 -13.02 -3.10 -17.14
N ALA A 199 -13.87 -4.10 -16.95
CA ALA A 199 -14.34 -4.48 -15.61
C ALA A 199 -13.20 -5.02 -14.75
N LEU A 200 -12.37 -5.90 -15.30
CA LEU A 200 -11.18 -6.43 -14.63
C LEU A 200 -10.17 -5.34 -14.32
N ASP A 201 -10.00 -4.38 -15.22
CA ASP A 201 -9.14 -3.22 -15.05
C ASP A 201 -9.55 -2.37 -13.82
N VAL A 202 -10.85 -2.09 -13.67
CA VAL A 202 -11.40 -1.38 -12.50
C VAL A 202 -11.23 -2.21 -11.21
N ILE A 203 -11.62 -3.49 -11.23
CA ILE A 203 -11.50 -4.38 -10.06
C ILE A 203 -10.04 -4.44 -9.60
N SER A 204 -9.10 -4.61 -10.52
CA SER A 204 -7.68 -4.73 -10.20
C SER A 204 -7.13 -3.48 -9.52
N LYS A 205 -7.57 -2.29 -9.95
CA LYS A 205 -7.13 -1.01 -9.38
C LYS A 205 -7.76 -0.73 -8.03
N LEU A 206 -9.01 -1.10 -7.83
CA LEU A 206 -9.67 -0.99 -6.53
C LEU A 206 -9.00 -1.88 -5.50
N MET A 207 -8.71 -3.14 -5.87
CA MET A 207 -7.95 -4.06 -5.02
C MET A 207 -6.57 -3.48 -4.69
N TYR A 208 -5.84 -2.98 -5.69
CA TYR A 208 -4.53 -2.38 -5.47
C TYR A 208 -4.59 -1.13 -4.57
N ALA A 209 -5.51 -0.21 -4.83
CA ALA A 209 -5.69 1.00 -4.04
C ALA A 209 -6.02 0.69 -2.58
N SER A 210 -6.86 -0.33 -2.31
CA SER A 210 -7.18 -0.76 -0.95
C SER A 210 -5.94 -1.28 -0.20
N SER A 211 -5.13 -2.12 -0.84
CA SER A 211 -3.92 -2.67 -0.25
C SER A 211 -2.85 -1.61 -0.01
N VAL A 212 -2.74 -0.60 -0.89
CA VAL A 212 -1.78 0.49 -0.65
C VAL A 212 -2.29 1.50 0.37
N HIS A 213 -3.60 1.75 0.45
CA HIS A 213 -4.16 2.58 1.52
C HIS A 213 -3.87 1.94 2.89
N GLU A 214 -4.02 0.61 3.00
CA GLU A 214 -3.61 -0.14 4.20
C GLU A 214 -2.11 0.04 4.48
N LEU A 215 -1.25 -0.09 3.46
CA LEU A 215 0.19 0.15 3.59
C LEU A 215 0.50 1.56 4.15
N VAL A 216 -0.08 2.61 3.58
CA VAL A 216 0.16 4.01 4.01
C VAL A 216 -0.39 4.26 5.42
N ALA A 217 -1.56 3.71 5.75
CA ALA A 217 -2.14 3.82 7.09
C ALA A 217 -1.26 3.13 8.15
N THR A 218 -0.66 1.99 7.81
CA THR A 218 0.23 1.29 8.73
C THR A 218 1.56 2.00 8.93
N GLU A 219 2.17 2.53 7.86
CA GLU A 219 3.42 3.28 7.94
C GLU A 219 3.26 4.56 8.78
N THR A 220 2.14 5.27 8.63
CA THR A 220 1.85 6.48 9.41
C THR A 220 1.64 6.17 10.89
N ALA A 221 0.91 5.10 11.23
CA ALA A 221 0.72 4.66 12.61
C ALA A 221 2.03 4.21 13.27
N GLU A 222 2.89 3.47 12.55
CA GLU A 222 4.19 3.04 13.06
C GLU A 222 5.14 4.21 13.25
N THR A 223 5.21 5.13 12.29
CA THR A 223 6.04 6.35 12.42
C THR A 223 5.59 7.19 13.61
N ALA A 224 4.28 7.27 13.86
CA ALA A 224 3.75 7.95 15.03
C ALA A 224 4.14 7.23 16.33
N ALA A 225 4.06 5.90 16.36
CA ALA A 225 4.45 5.09 17.51
C ALA A 225 5.96 5.17 17.80
N GLU A 226 6.82 5.13 16.78
CA GLU A 226 8.27 5.32 16.92
C GLU A 226 8.59 6.70 17.49
N ARG A 227 7.99 7.77 16.93
CA ARG A 227 8.18 9.12 17.45
C ARG A 227 7.70 9.26 18.89
N LEU A 228 6.60 8.62 19.25
CA LEU A 228 6.09 8.61 20.62
C LEU A 228 7.05 7.87 21.56
N HIS A 229 7.64 6.75 21.10
CA HIS A 229 8.62 6.00 21.86
C HIS A 229 9.91 6.80 22.08
N GLU A 230 10.47 7.42 21.04
CA GLU A 230 11.63 8.32 21.14
C GLU A 230 11.35 9.49 22.09
N LEU A 231 10.13 10.04 22.05
CA LEU A 231 9.73 11.12 22.95
C LEU A 231 9.65 10.63 24.40
N HIS A 232 9.13 9.42 24.63
CA HIS A 232 9.06 8.81 25.94
C HIS A 232 10.45 8.51 26.52
N GLU A 233 11.39 8.02 25.71
CA GLU A 233 12.79 7.84 26.13
C GLU A 233 13.44 9.17 26.51
N ARG A 234 13.28 10.22 25.69
CA ARG A 234 13.82 11.55 26.02
C ARG A 234 13.21 12.15 27.28
N VAL A 235 11.91 11.96 27.50
CA VAL A 235 11.24 12.40 28.74
C VAL A 235 11.77 11.61 29.94
N HIS A 236 11.96 10.30 29.80
CA HIS A 236 12.53 9.47 30.85
C HIS A 236 13.96 9.88 31.20
N ASP A 237 14.81 10.15 30.21
CA ASP A 237 16.18 10.62 30.42
C ASP A 237 16.21 12.01 31.08
N LEU A 238 15.33 12.93 30.64
CA LEU A 238 15.16 14.24 31.29
C LEU A 238 14.71 14.11 32.75
N TRP A 239 13.80 13.17 33.03
CA TRP A 239 13.34 12.89 34.38
C TRP A 239 14.46 12.32 35.25
N ALA A 240 15.22 11.36 34.73
CA ALA A 240 16.39 10.81 35.42
C ALA A 240 17.42 11.89 35.75
N LEU A 241 17.78 12.73 34.76
CA LEU A 241 18.74 13.83 34.94
C LEU A 241 18.25 14.91 35.92
N SER A 242 16.96 15.24 35.91
CA SER A 242 16.40 16.25 36.82
C SER A 242 16.24 15.72 38.25
N SER A 243 16.00 14.42 38.43
CA SER A 243 15.87 13.81 39.76
C SER A 243 17.13 13.99 40.63
N ASP A 244 18.32 13.94 40.02
CA ASP A 244 19.59 14.18 40.72
C ASP A 244 19.73 15.63 41.22
N VAL A 245 19.20 16.60 40.44
CA VAL A 245 19.21 18.02 40.81
C VAL A 245 18.27 18.28 41.99
N PHE A 246 17.09 17.64 42.03
CA PHE A 246 16.16 17.76 43.15
C PHE A 246 16.72 17.18 44.45
N VAL A 247 17.44 16.05 44.38
CA VAL A 247 18.09 15.43 45.54
C VAL A 247 19.25 16.29 46.07
N SER A 248 20.05 16.88 45.18
CA SER A 248 21.14 17.79 45.57
C SER A 248 20.62 19.09 46.23
N ALA A 249 19.55 19.67 45.68
CA ALA A 249 18.91 20.86 46.23
C ALA A 249 18.31 20.61 47.63
N THR A 250 17.64 19.47 47.83
CA THR A 250 17.08 19.11 49.15
C THR A 250 18.16 18.77 50.17
N ALA A 251 19.25 18.11 49.77
CA ALA A 251 20.39 17.82 50.63
C ALA A 251 21.09 19.11 51.12
N HIS A 252 21.28 20.11 50.25
CA HIS A 252 21.86 21.40 50.64
C HIS A 252 20.99 22.19 51.61
N VAL A 253 19.66 22.16 51.45
CA VAL A 253 18.72 22.77 52.40
C VAL A 253 18.78 22.07 53.76
N HIS A 254 18.85 20.73 53.78
CA HIS A 254 18.97 19.98 55.02
C HIS A 254 20.30 20.23 55.75
N HIS A 255 21.40 20.33 55.01
CA HIS A 255 22.71 20.63 55.59
C HIS A 255 22.79 22.08 56.13
N GLY A 256 22.20 23.05 55.43
CA GLY A 256 22.10 24.43 55.88
C GLY A 256 21.28 24.58 57.17
N LEU A 257 20.13 23.91 57.26
CA LEU A 257 19.28 23.89 58.46
C LEU A 257 19.94 23.22 59.66
N LEU A 258 20.76 22.19 59.45
CA LEU A 258 21.48 21.49 60.53
C LEU A 258 22.76 22.22 60.96
N SER A 259 23.42 22.97 60.07
CA SER A 259 24.58 23.80 60.42
C SER A 259 24.21 25.17 61.02
N GLY A 260 22.97 25.62 60.83
CA GLY A 260 22.47 26.93 61.25
C GLY A 260 22.03 27.04 62.71
N GLY A 261 22.51 26.16 63.59
CA GLY A 261 22.04 26.06 64.98
C GLY A 261 22.50 27.18 65.94
N HIS A 262 23.26 28.21 65.52
CA HIS A 262 23.87 29.17 66.47
C HIS A 262 23.81 30.67 66.13
N SER A 263 22.98 31.13 65.20
CA SER A 263 22.66 32.58 65.13
C SER A 263 21.34 32.83 64.41
N ALA A 264 20.26 32.75 65.16
CA ALA A 264 18.95 33.23 64.74
C ALA A 264 18.74 34.65 65.27
N ALA A 265 19.02 35.67 64.45
CA ALA A 265 18.32 36.97 64.46
C ALA A 265 18.87 37.91 63.38
N GLU A 266 18.62 37.63 62.09
CA GLU A 266 18.47 38.62 60.99
C GLU A 266 18.62 37.87 59.65
N GLY A 267 17.56 37.84 58.82
CA GLY A 267 17.69 37.31 57.45
C GLY A 267 16.59 36.40 56.93
N ARG A 268 15.31 36.62 57.28
CA ARG A 268 14.16 35.84 56.74
C ARG A 268 13.76 36.18 55.28
N GLY A 269 14.59 36.90 54.51
CA GLY A 269 14.23 37.36 53.16
C GLY A 269 14.68 36.46 51.99
N GLY A 270 15.66 35.57 52.19
CA GLY A 270 16.29 34.82 51.09
C GLY A 270 15.64 33.48 50.75
N GLU A 271 15.17 32.74 51.74
CA GLU A 271 14.70 31.34 51.55
C GLU A 271 13.35 31.24 50.82
N LEU A 272 12.47 32.25 50.96
CA LEU A 272 11.21 32.32 50.23
C LEU A 272 11.41 32.53 48.72
N ASN A 273 12.46 33.23 48.31
CA ASN A 273 12.77 33.45 46.88
C ASN A 273 13.30 32.18 46.20
N PHE A 274 14.07 31.34 46.91
CA PHE A 274 14.57 30.10 46.32
C PHE A 274 13.45 29.09 46.05
N TRP A 275 12.54 28.90 47.01
CA TRP A 275 11.38 28.03 46.81
C TRP A 275 10.42 28.59 45.75
N ALA A 276 10.22 29.91 45.66
CA ALA A 276 9.43 30.53 44.61
C ALA A 276 10.05 30.39 43.21
N ILE A 277 11.38 30.48 43.09
CA ILE A 277 12.11 30.28 41.83
C ILE A 277 12.10 28.80 41.42
N ALA A 278 12.32 27.87 42.35
CA ALA A 278 12.25 26.44 42.10
C ALA A 278 10.83 26.00 41.73
N SER A 279 9.80 26.46 42.45
CA SER A 279 8.40 26.16 42.13
C SER A 279 7.97 26.81 40.82
N SER A 280 8.42 28.04 40.50
CA SER A 280 8.08 28.66 39.22
C SER A 280 8.78 27.99 38.04
N SER A 281 10.00 27.49 38.21
CA SER A 281 10.71 26.75 37.17
C SER A 281 10.09 25.36 36.93
N VAL A 282 9.67 24.67 38.00
CA VAL A 282 8.95 23.40 37.91
C VAL A 282 7.54 23.60 37.33
N VAL A 283 6.80 24.62 37.76
CA VAL A 283 5.47 24.94 37.19
C VAL A 283 5.57 25.40 35.74
N ARG A 284 6.67 26.05 35.34
CA ARG A 284 6.91 26.45 33.94
C ARG A 284 7.35 25.26 33.09
N LEU A 285 8.14 24.32 33.62
CA LEU A 285 8.49 23.05 32.96
C LEU A 285 7.30 22.09 32.85
N VAL A 286 6.50 21.95 33.91
CA VAL A 286 5.25 21.17 33.89
C VAL A 286 4.23 21.86 33.00
N GLY A 287 4.14 23.19 33.03
CA GLY A 287 3.30 23.99 32.14
C GLY A 287 3.71 23.89 30.67
N GLU A 288 5.02 23.82 30.38
CA GLU A 288 5.54 23.59 29.02
C GLU A 288 5.39 22.14 28.57
N ALA A 289 5.54 21.15 29.47
CA ALA A 289 5.26 19.74 29.17
C ALA A 289 3.76 19.50 28.93
N SER A 290 2.89 20.10 29.73
CA SER A 290 1.44 20.11 29.53
C SER A 290 1.03 20.95 28.31
N ALA A 291 1.77 22.02 27.97
CA ALA A 291 1.56 22.75 26.73
C ALA A 291 2.06 21.98 25.51
N VAL A 292 3.06 21.11 25.64
CA VAL A 292 3.51 20.18 24.60
C VAL A 292 2.54 19.01 24.45
N GLU A 293 1.96 18.48 25.53
CA GLU A 293 0.82 17.54 25.48
C GLU A 293 -0.43 18.21 24.89
N TRP A 294 -0.70 19.47 25.22
CA TRP A 294 -1.81 20.25 24.67
C TRP A 294 -1.59 20.60 23.20
N LEU A 295 -0.38 21.05 22.80
CA LEU A 295 -0.01 21.31 21.40
C LEU A 295 0.11 20.03 20.56
N ALA A 296 0.50 18.90 21.17
CA ALA A 296 0.45 17.58 20.53
C ALA A 296 -0.99 17.06 20.41
N GLY A 297 -1.89 17.49 21.29
CA GLY A 297 -3.32 17.16 21.28
C GLY A 297 -4.20 18.05 20.39
N THR A 298 -3.77 19.27 20.02
CA THR A 298 -4.67 20.25 19.37
C THR A 298 -4.43 20.53 17.88
N ASN A 299 -3.66 19.74 17.14
CA ASN A 299 -3.57 19.90 15.66
C ASN A 299 -3.67 18.59 14.85
N VAL A 300 -4.14 17.51 15.44
CA VAL A 300 -4.69 16.39 14.69
C VAL A 300 -6.09 16.14 15.23
N PRO A 301 -7.16 16.17 14.41
CA PRO A 301 -8.44 15.66 14.84
C PRO A 301 -8.30 14.15 15.04
N LEU A 302 -7.89 13.75 16.24
CA LEU A 302 -7.85 12.38 16.74
C LEU A 302 -9.26 12.00 17.23
N ALA A 303 -10.21 12.15 16.32
CA ALA A 303 -11.55 11.59 16.35
C ALA A 303 -12.15 11.84 14.96
N VAL A 304 -11.61 11.20 13.92
CA VAL A 304 -12.51 10.74 12.87
C VAL A 304 -13.28 9.59 13.52
N PRO A 305 -14.59 9.72 13.77
CA PRO A 305 -15.36 8.56 14.21
C PRO A 305 -15.17 7.48 13.15
N VAL A 306 -14.66 6.31 13.56
CA VAL A 306 -14.58 5.09 12.73
C VAL A 306 -15.97 4.48 12.55
N ASP A 307 -17.01 5.33 12.50
CA ASP A 307 -18.39 4.98 12.17
C ASP A 307 -18.76 5.40 10.74
N GLY A 308 -17.78 5.83 9.93
CA GLY A 308 -18.01 6.39 8.59
C GLY A 308 -17.58 5.57 7.38
N VAL A 309 -16.98 4.38 7.54
CA VAL A 309 -16.58 3.51 6.41
C VAL A 309 -17.31 2.18 6.49
N THR A 310 -18.63 2.25 6.60
CA THR A 310 -19.50 1.07 6.79
C THR A 310 -19.99 0.44 5.49
N GLU A 311 -19.72 1.03 4.33
CA GLU A 311 -20.11 0.47 3.04
C GLU A 311 -18.95 0.55 2.04
N LEU A 312 -18.78 -0.51 1.23
CA LEU A 312 -18.02 -0.36 -0.01
C LEU A 312 -18.57 0.88 -0.74
N PRO A 313 -17.73 1.74 -1.34
CA PRO A 313 -18.21 2.87 -2.11
C PRO A 313 -19.34 2.42 -3.04
N LEU A 314 -20.54 2.97 -2.85
CA LEU A 314 -21.74 2.71 -3.66
C LEU A 314 -21.45 2.56 -5.18
N PRO A 315 -20.54 3.37 -5.77
CA PRO A 315 -20.18 3.26 -7.19
C PRO A 315 -19.59 1.90 -7.61
N ILE A 316 -18.91 1.19 -6.69
CA ILE A 316 -18.29 -0.12 -6.98
C ILE A 316 -19.34 -1.21 -7.07
N VAL A 317 -20.32 -1.18 -6.17
CA VAL A 317 -21.45 -2.13 -6.15
C VAL A 317 -22.32 -1.92 -7.39
N GLU A 318 -22.53 -0.68 -7.78
CA GLU A 318 -23.28 -0.32 -8.99
C GLU A 318 -22.55 -0.74 -10.27
N ALA A 319 -21.23 -0.51 -10.37
CA ALA A 319 -20.42 -0.95 -11.50
C ALA A 319 -20.43 -2.48 -11.67
N ALA A 320 -20.28 -3.23 -10.57
CA ALA A 320 -20.33 -4.70 -10.61
C ALA A 320 -21.72 -5.22 -11.04
N ARG A 321 -22.80 -4.57 -10.59
CA ARG A 321 -24.18 -4.88 -11.01
C ARG A 321 -24.40 -4.56 -12.48
N ALA A 322 -23.91 -3.42 -12.97
CA ALA A 322 -24.01 -3.01 -14.36
C ALA A 322 -23.29 -3.99 -15.30
N VAL A 323 -22.06 -4.40 -14.96
CA VAL A 323 -21.30 -5.41 -15.71
C VAL A 323 -22.03 -6.76 -15.69
N SER A 324 -22.53 -7.19 -14.53
CA SER A 324 -23.31 -8.43 -14.43
C SER A 324 -24.61 -8.41 -15.24
N ALA A 325 -25.27 -7.26 -15.34
CA ALA A 325 -26.47 -7.08 -16.16
C ALA A 325 -26.15 -7.10 -17.65
N GLN A 326 -25.08 -6.41 -18.09
CA GLN A 326 -24.61 -6.45 -19.47
C GLN A 326 -24.18 -7.85 -19.90
N LEU A 327 -23.42 -8.57 -19.07
CA LEU A 327 -22.99 -9.95 -19.36
C LEU A 327 -24.16 -10.94 -19.41
N ARG A 328 -25.26 -10.68 -18.70
CA ARG A 328 -26.49 -11.48 -18.78
C ARG A 328 -27.32 -11.19 -20.02
N GLY A 329 -27.20 -9.99 -20.59
CA GLY A 329 -27.86 -9.61 -21.84
C GLY A 329 -27.14 -10.11 -23.10
N ALA A 330 -25.84 -10.40 -23.01
CA ALA A 330 -25.08 -11.01 -24.10
C ALA A 330 -25.46 -12.48 -24.26
N SER A 331 -26.07 -12.86 -25.39
CA SER A 331 -26.62 -14.19 -25.68
C SER A 331 -25.58 -15.30 -25.88
N LEU A 332 -24.33 -15.11 -25.42
CA LEU A 332 -23.25 -16.08 -25.56
C LEU A 332 -23.12 -16.93 -24.27
N PRO A 333 -23.10 -18.27 -24.36
CA PRO A 333 -22.96 -19.14 -23.18
C PRO A 333 -21.68 -18.89 -22.36
N VAL A 334 -20.63 -18.35 -23.01
CA VAL A 334 -19.37 -17.94 -22.37
C VAL A 334 -19.58 -16.76 -21.40
N CYS A 335 -20.48 -15.82 -21.72
CA CYS A 335 -20.77 -14.66 -20.88
C CYS A 335 -21.48 -15.05 -19.58
N GLY A 336 -22.31 -16.10 -19.58
CA GLY A 336 -22.93 -16.65 -18.37
C GLY A 336 -21.90 -17.26 -17.40
N GLY A 337 -20.90 -17.96 -17.94
CA GLY A 337 -19.77 -18.50 -17.16
C GLY A 337 -18.93 -17.40 -16.54
N LEU A 338 -18.58 -16.36 -17.32
CA LEU A 338 -17.83 -15.20 -16.83
C LEU A 338 -18.61 -14.39 -15.79
N ALA A 339 -19.91 -14.15 -16.00
CA ALA A 339 -20.76 -13.48 -15.02
C ALA A 339 -20.82 -14.25 -13.69
N SER A 340 -20.90 -15.58 -13.76
CA SER A 340 -20.83 -16.45 -12.60
C SER A 340 -19.46 -16.36 -11.92
N LEU A 341 -18.36 -16.43 -12.68
CA LEU A 341 -16.99 -16.33 -12.17
C LEU A 341 -16.76 -14.99 -11.45
N VAL A 342 -17.17 -13.88 -12.07
CA VAL A 342 -17.10 -12.53 -11.47
C VAL A 342 -17.96 -12.46 -10.21
N SER A 343 -19.17 -13.02 -10.22
CA SER A 343 -20.02 -13.07 -9.02
C SER A 343 -19.42 -13.91 -7.89
N HIS A 344 -18.78 -15.04 -8.19
CA HIS A 344 -18.13 -15.89 -7.21
C HIS A 344 -16.85 -15.25 -6.66
N ALA A 345 -16.02 -14.68 -7.53
CA ALA A 345 -14.83 -13.95 -7.15
C ALA A 345 -15.18 -12.75 -6.26
N TRP A 346 -16.27 -12.04 -6.59
CA TRP A 346 -16.81 -10.96 -5.78
C TRP A 346 -17.27 -11.43 -4.39
N ARG A 347 -18.05 -12.51 -4.32
CA ARG A 347 -18.47 -13.08 -3.03
C ARG A 347 -17.28 -13.56 -2.20
N ALA A 348 -16.28 -14.17 -2.82
CA ALA A 348 -15.06 -14.59 -2.14
C ALA A 348 -14.28 -13.40 -1.56
N LEU A 349 -14.18 -12.30 -2.31
CA LEU A 349 -13.59 -11.04 -1.83
C LEU A 349 -14.36 -10.47 -0.63
N LEU A 350 -15.69 -10.40 -0.71
CA LEU A 350 -16.53 -9.93 0.40
C LEU A 350 -16.39 -10.80 1.65
N VAL A 351 -16.37 -12.12 1.50
CA VAL A 351 -16.21 -13.06 2.62
C VAL A 351 -14.82 -12.91 3.26
N ASN A 352 -13.77 -12.77 2.46
CA ASN A 352 -12.41 -12.60 2.98
C ASN A 352 -12.24 -11.27 3.73
N GLU A 353 -12.82 -10.20 3.21
CA GLU A 353 -12.86 -8.88 3.86
C GLU A 353 -13.63 -8.93 5.19
N GLN A 354 -14.79 -9.59 5.23
CA GLN A 354 -15.56 -9.79 6.46
C GLN A 354 -14.80 -10.63 7.49
N ALA A 355 -14.07 -11.66 7.05
CA ALA A 355 -13.24 -12.49 7.92
C ALA A 355 -12.05 -11.70 8.52
N ARG A 356 -11.38 -10.86 7.72
CA ARG A 356 -10.31 -9.96 8.20
C ARG A 356 -10.81 -9.00 9.29
N ARG A 357 -11.98 -8.39 9.09
CA ARG A 357 -12.58 -7.46 10.06
C ARG A 357 -12.90 -8.09 11.41
N ARG A 358 -13.35 -9.35 11.41
CA ARG A 358 -13.60 -10.12 12.65
C ARG A 358 -12.32 -10.48 13.41
N GLY A 359 -11.18 -10.57 12.70
CA GLY A 359 -9.88 -10.84 13.32
C GLY A 359 -9.18 -9.62 13.93
N GLN A 360 -9.65 -8.40 13.65
CA GLN A 360 -9.10 -7.15 14.22
C GLN A 360 -9.93 -6.60 15.39
N SER A 361 -11.12 -7.17 15.64
CA SER A 361 -12.07 -6.73 16.67
C SER A 361 -12.03 -7.57 17.95
N GLY A 362 -11.10 -8.51 18.04
CA GLY A 362 -10.75 -9.24 19.27
C GLY A 362 -9.26 -9.18 19.50
#